data_AF-A0A9E4BK59-F1
#
_entry.id   AF-A0A9E4BK59-F1
#
_cell.length_a   1.000
_cell.length_b   1.000
_cell.length_c   1.000
_cell.angle_alpha   90.00
_cell.angle_beta   90.00
_cell.angle_gamma   90.00
#
_symmetry.space_group_name_H-M   'P 1'
#
loop_
_entity.id
_entity.type
_entity.pdbx_description
1 polymer ?
#
loop_
_entity_poly.entity_id
_entity_poly.type
_entity_poly.pdbx_seq_one_letter_code
_entity_poly.pdbx_strand_id
1 'polypeptide(L)'
;VDLSGLRIGYLASEFQKEADGEDPTGVYAAALDAMRGLGADLQPVSLPDYPTDAIAMVLRVEASAMFDDAMLSGELDVMTEADKSSWPNTFRAARTVTAVEYLRAQRLRALLMRDVAQVMQN
;
A
#
# COMPACT_ATOMS: atom_id res chain seq x y z
N VAL A 1 -3.11 9.59 -27.55
CA VAL A 1 -2.81 10.22 -26.24
C VAL A 1 -1.38 10.72 -26.34
N ASP A 2 -1.11 11.96 -25.97
CA ASP A 2 0.23 12.56 -25.97
C ASP A 2 0.65 12.76 -24.51
N LEU A 3 1.84 12.28 -24.15
CA LEU A 3 2.39 12.32 -22.79
C LEU A 3 3.61 13.25 -22.67
N SER A 4 3.97 13.98 -23.72
CA SER A 4 5.17 14.83 -23.76
C SER A 4 5.23 15.94 -22.70
N GLY A 5 4.09 16.33 -22.12
CA GLY A 5 4.01 17.28 -21.01
C GLY A 5 4.16 16.69 -19.61
N LEU A 6 4.34 15.36 -19.48
CA LEU A 6 4.35 14.67 -18.20
C LEU A 6 5.73 14.08 -17.87
N ARG A 7 6.14 14.29 -16.63
CA ARG A 7 7.23 13.55 -15.97
C ARG A 7 6.61 12.42 -15.17
N ILE A 8 6.99 11.18 -15.45
CA ILE A 8 6.41 9.99 -14.85
C ILE A 8 7.49 9.26 -14.04
N GLY A 9 7.34 9.29 -12.72
CA GLY A 9 8.19 8.52 -11.81
C GLY A 9 7.85 7.03 -11.84
N TYR A 10 8.85 6.15 -11.92
CA TYR A 10 8.65 4.70 -11.78
C TYR A 10 9.70 4.07 -10.84
N LEU A 11 9.30 3.00 -10.14
CA LEU A 11 10.15 2.28 -9.19
C LEU A 11 11.00 1.26 -9.94
N ALA A 12 12.20 1.65 -10.35
CA ALA A 12 13.07 0.80 -11.17
C ALA A 12 13.35 -0.57 -10.52
N SER A 13 13.48 -0.62 -9.19
CA SER A 13 13.70 -1.87 -8.44
C SER A 13 12.53 -2.86 -8.56
N GLU A 14 11.29 -2.36 -8.57
CA GLU A 14 10.10 -3.22 -8.66
C GLU A 14 9.84 -3.67 -10.09
N PHE A 15 10.21 -2.86 -11.09
CA PHE A 15 10.02 -3.17 -12.51
C PHE A 15 11.03 -4.18 -13.05
N GLN A 16 12.10 -4.46 -12.30
CA GLN A 16 13.16 -5.42 -12.66
C GLN A 16 13.08 -6.70 -11.80
N LYS A 17 12.10 -6.81 -10.91
CA LYS A 17 11.97 -7.92 -9.97
C LYS A 17 11.10 -9.03 -10.56
N GLU A 18 11.62 -10.25 -10.58
CA GLU A 18 10.84 -11.45 -10.85
C GLU A 18 9.86 -11.71 -9.71
N ALA A 19 8.64 -12.15 -10.02
CA ALA A 19 7.58 -12.38 -9.04
C ALA A 19 7.15 -13.86 -9.05
N ASP A 20 7.41 -14.57 -7.94
CA ASP A 20 6.86 -15.89 -7.60
C ASP A 20 6.50 -16.82 -8.79
N GLY A 21 7.49 -17.14 -9.63
CA GLY A 21 7.36 -18.12 -10.72
C GLY A 21 6.88 -17.57 -12.06
N GLU A 22 6.59 -16.28 -12.14
CA GLU A 22 6.32 -15.55 -13.38
C GLU A 22 7.37 -14.43 -13.56
N ASP A 23 7.77 -14.18 -14.81
CA ASP A 23 8.64 -13.06 -15.17
C ASP A 23 7.79 -11.93 -15.77
N PRO A 24 7.30 -10.97 -14.96
CA PRO A 24 6.52 -9.85 -15.46
C PRO A 24 7.39 -8.77 -16.12
N THR A 25 8.72 -8.90 -16.10
CA THR A 25 9.64 -7.84 -16.55
C THR A 25 9.43 -7.49 -18.03
N GLY A 26 9.06 -8.47 -18.86
CA GLY A 26 8.71 -8.24 -20.27
C GLY A 26 7.48 -7.34 -20.44
N VAL A 27 6.44 -7.53 -19.61
CA VAL A 27 5.22 -6.71 -19.63
C VAL A 27 5.53 -5.30 -19.13
N TYR A 28 6.32 -5.17 -18.07
CA TYR A 28 6.75 -3.89 -17.53
C TYR A 28 7.61 -3.10 -18.52
N ALA A 29 8.57 -3.76 -19.18
CA ALA A 29 9.40 -3.14 -20.21
C ALA A 29 8.54 -2.65 -21.38
N ALA A 30 7.61 -3.47 -21.87
CA ALA A 30 6.70 -3.09 -22.94
C ALA A 30 5.81 -1.89 -22.55
N ALA A 31 5.35 -1.81 -21.31
CA ALA A 31 4.59 -0.67 -20.81
C ALA A 31 5.43 0.62 -20.78
N LEU A 32 6.67 0.55 -20.29
CA LEU A 32 7.59 1.69 -20.29
C LEU A 32 7.94 2.15 -21.71
N ASP A 33 8.17 1.22 -22.64
CA ASP A 33 8.44 1.55 -24.04
C ASP A 33 7.24 2.18 -24.74
N ALA A 34 6.03 1.70 -24.45
CA ALA A 34 4.82 2.33 -24.94
C ALA A 34 4.70 3.78 -24.43
N MET A 35 4.98 4.03 -23.13
CA MET A 35 4.96 5.38 -22.58
C MET A 35 6.00 6.30 -23.22
N ARG A 36 7.23 5.79 -23.46
CA ARG A 36 8.27 6.53 -24.20
C ARG A 36 7.83 6.86 -25.63
N GLY A 37 7.19 5.91 -26.32
CA GLY A 37 6.66 6.11 -27.67
C GLY A 37 5.57 7.18 -27.74
N LEU A 38 4.86 7.43 -26.63
CA LEU A 38 3.89 8.53 -26.49
C LEU A 38 4.52 9.85 -26.00
N GLY A 39 5.84 9.91 -25.88
CA GLY A 39 6.61 11.12 -25.52
C GLY A 39 6.84 11.33 -24.03
N ALA A 40 6.45 10.40 -23.15
CA ALA A 40 6.61 10.58 -21.70
C ALA A 40 8.08 10.69 -21.26
N ASP A 41 8.36 11.59 -20.32
CA ASP A 41 9.64 11.67 -19.63
C ASP A 41 9.64 10.72 -18.41
N LEU A 42 10.18 9.52 -18.59
CA LEU A 42 10.23 8.49 -17.55
C LEU A 42 11.42 8.71 -16.62
N GLN A 43 11.15 8.92 -15.35
CA GLN A 43 12.14 9.18 -14.31
C GLN A 43 12.21 8.02 -13.32
N PRO A 44 13.35 7.32 -13.17
CA PRO A 44 13.48 6.33 -12.12
C PRO A 44 13.48 7.02 -10.75
N VAL A 45 12.62 6.57 -9.84
CA VAL A 45 12.50 7.11 -8.48
C VAL A 45 12.63 6.01 -7.44
N SER A 46 13.00 6.40 -6.22
CA SER A 46 12.96 5.54 -5.03
C SER A 46 11.96 6.11 -4.03
N LEU A 47 11.25 5.23 -3.34
CA LEU A 47 10.41 5.61 -2.21
C LEU A 47 11.21 5.57 -0.92
N PRO A 48 10.83 6.36 0.10
CA PRO A 48 11.48 6.30 1.39
C PRO A 48 11.19 4.97 2.09
N ASP A 49 12.19 4.45 2.81
CA ASP A 49 12.08 3.19 3.55
C ASP A 49 11.41 3.40 4.90
N TYR A 50 10.21 2.82 5.06
CA TYR A 50 9.39 2.91 6.26
C TYR A 50 8.80 1.52 6.57
N PRO A 51 8.50 1.19 7.85
CA PRO A 51 7.83 -0.04 8.22
C PRO A 51 6.33 0.02 7.84
N THR A 52 6.04 -0.06 6.54
CA THR A 52 4.69 0.10 5.96
C THR A 52 3.70 -0.92 6.50
N ASP A 53 4.13 -2.15 6.81
CA ASP A 53 3.29 -3.16 7.46
C ASP A 53 2.83 -2.75 8.85
N ALA A 54 3.69 -2.09 9.63
CA ALA A 54 3.33 -1.56 10.95
C ALA A 54 2.40 -0.35 10.83
N ILE A 55 2.57 0.47 9.79
CA ILE A 55 1.66 1.58 9.47
C ILE A 55 0.30 1.05 9.02
N ALA A 56 0.25 -0.05 8.27
CA ALA A 56 -0.99 -0.68 7.80
C ALA A 56 -1.89 -1.17 8.94
N MET A 57 -1.36 -1.31 10.16
CA MET A 57 -2.16 -1.54 11.37
C MET A 57 -3.22 -0.46 11.60
N VAL A 58 -2.97 0.79 11.19
CA VAL A 58 -3.93 1.90 11.31
C VAL A 58 -5.26 1.55 10.64
N LEU A 59 -5.23 1.02 9.42
CA LEU A 59 -6.42 0.57 8.71
C LEU A 59 -7.20 -0.48 9.51
N ARG A 60 -6.49 -1.46 10.08
CA ARG A 60 -7.10 -2.58 10.82
C ARG A 60 -7.76 -2.11 12.11
N VAL A 61 -7.12 -1.18 12.83
CA VAL A 61 -7.65 -0.59 14.07
C VAL A 61 -8.87 0.28 13.77
N GLU A 62 -8.81 1.14 12.75
CA GLU A 62 -9.93 2.01 12.38
C GLU A 62 -11.13 1.21 11.88
N ALA A 63 -10.89 0.18 11.06
CA ALA A 63 -11.95 -0.73 10.63
C ALA A 63 -12.54 -1.52 11.80
N SER A 64 -11.71 -2.04 12.71
CA SER A 64 -12.19 -2.74 13.92
C SER A 64 -13.08 -1.85 14.78
N ALA A 65 -12.74 -0.56 14.94
CA ALA A 65 -13.57 0.39 15.66
C ALA A 65 -14.92 0.64 14.98
N MET A 66 -15.00 0.63 13.64
CA MET A 66 -16.26 0.78 12.90
C MET A 66 -17.18 -0.42 13.07
N PHE A 67 -16.62 -1.62 13.21
CA PHE A 67 -17.36 -2.88 13.31
C PHE A 67 -17.43 -3.45 14.73
N ASP A 68 -17.08 -2.68 15.77
CA ASP A 68 -16.96 -3.19 17.14
C ASP A 68 -18.30 -3.74 17.66
N ASP A 69 -19.41 -3.04 17.42
CA ASP A 69 -20.74 -3.50 17.84
C ASP A 69 -21.15 -4.83 17.19
N ALA A 70 -20.94 -4.96 15.87
CA ALA A 70 -21.22 -6.19 15.13
C ALA A 70 -20.29 -7.35 15.54
N MET A 71 -19.06 -7.04 15.96
CA MET A 71 -18.14 -8.02 16.50
C MET A 71 -18.57 -8.50 17.89
N LEU A 72 -19.01 -7.59 18.75
CA LEU A 72 -19.44 -7.89 20.12
C LEU A 72 -20.78 -8.64 20.15
N SER A 73 -21.67 -8.38 19.20
CA SER A 73 -22.94 -9.11 19.05
C SER A 73 -22.78 -10.51 18.47
N GLY A 74 -21.58 -10.87 17.97
CA GLY A 74 -21.31 -12.13 17.27
C GLY A 74 -21.83 -12.16 15.84
N GLU A 75 -22.33 -11.04 15.29
CA GLU A 75 -22.83 -10.96 13.91
C GLU A 75 -21.74 -11.29 12.89
N LEU A 76 -20.49 -10.94 13.19
CA LEU A 76 -19.35 -11.26 12.32
C LEU A 76 -18.86 -12.71 12.42
N ASP A 77 -19.39 -13.51 13.36
CA ASP A 77 -18.99 -14.93 13.49
C ASP A 77 -19.55 -15.81 12.37
N VAL A 78 -20.59 -15.34 11.66
CA VAL A 78 -21.13 -16.00 10.46
C VAL A 78 -20.32 -15.70 9.21
N MET A 79 -19.38 -14.74 9.27
CA MET A 79 -18.46 -14.48 8.16
C MET A 79 -17.44 -15.62 8.07
N THR A 80 -17.71 -16.57 7.17
CA THR A 80 -16.90 -17.78 6.95
C THR A 80 -15.80 -17.60 5.91
N GLU A 81 -15.34 -16.37 5.62
CA GLU A 81 -14.22 -16.19 4.68
C GLU A 81 -12.97 -16.86 5.25
N ALA A 82 -12.73 -18.09 4.78
CA ALA A 82 -11.58 -18.94 5.04
C ALA A 82 -10.39 -18.61 4.11
N ASP A 83 -10.59 -17.65 3.20
CA ASP A 83 -9.60 -17.23 2.22
C ASP A 83 -8.83 -15.99 2.72
N LYS A 84 -7.80 -15.58 1.96
CA LYS A 84 -6.66 -14.71 2.32
C LYS A 84 -6.95 -13.37 3.04
N SER A 85 -8.20 -12.97 3.28
CA SER A 85 -8.59 -11.76 4.01
C SER A 85 -9.59 -12.08 5.14
N SER A 86 -9.12 -12.74 6.21
CA SER A 86 -9.96 -13.02 7.39
C SER A 86 -10.13 -11.75 8.24
N TRP A 87 -11.02 -10.86 7.81
CA TRP A 87 -11.34 -9.61 8.50
C TRP A 87 -11.80 -9.83 9.95
N PRO A 88 -12.66 -10.80 10.29
CA PRO A 88 -13.05 -11.04 11.69
C PRO A 88 -11.84 -11.31 12.60
N ASN A 89 -10.89 -12.14 12.17
CA ASN A 89 -9.67 -12.40 12.93
C ASN A 89 -8.75 -11.18 13.00
N THR A 90 -8.68 -10.41 11.92
CA THR A 90 -7.93 -9.15 11.86
C THR A 90 -8.48 -8.15 12.88
N PHE A 91 -9.80 -8.02 12.99
CA PHE A 91 -10.41 -7.10 13.94
C PHE A 91 -10.23 -7.55 15.38
N ARG A 92 -10.35 -8.85 15.67
CA ARG A 92 -10.03 -9.42 17.00
C ARG A 92 -8.59 -9.10 17.39
N ALA A 93 -7.63 -9.29 16.49
CA ALA A 93 -6.23 -8.93 16.73
C ALA A 93 -6.05 -7.43 16.94
N ALA A 94 -6.75 -6.58 16.18
CA ALA A 94 -6.66 -5.13 16.29
C ALA A 94 -7.09 -4.60 17.68
N ARG A 95 -7.95 -5.32 18.42
CA ARG A 95 -8.33 -4.95 19.81
C ARG A 95 -7.19 -5.08 20.82
N THR A 96 -6.10 -5.75 20.46
CA THR A 96 -4.89 -5.86 21.31
C THR A 96 -3.92 -4.70 21.09
N VAL A 97 -4.16 -3.84 20.09
CA VAL A 97 -3.36 -2.64 19.83
C VAL A 97 -3.74 -1.56 20.84
N THR A 98 -2.76 -0.99 21.54
CA THR A 98 -3.05 0.11 22.48
C THR A 98 -3.05 1.46 21.77
N ALA A 99 -3.62 2.47 22.44
CA ALA A 99 -3.59 3.84 21.95
C ALA A 99 -2.15 4.35 21.70
N VAL A 100 -1.16 3.86 22.45
CA VAL A 100 0.24 4.28 22.30
C VAL A 100 0.81 3.78 20.97
N GLU A 101 0.63 2.51 20.62
CA GLU A 101 1.07 1.96 19.32
C GLU A 101 0.33 2.62 18.16
N TYR A 102 -0.99 2.87 18.30
CA TYR A 102 -1.77 3.57 17.28
C TYR A 102 -1.22 4.99 17.03
N LEU A 103 -0.99 5.79 18.07
CA LEU A 103 -0.44 7.14 17.93
C LEU A 103 0.98 7.15 17.34
N ARG A 104 1.81 6.15 17.69
CA ARG A 104 3.15 5.99 17.08
C ARG A 104 3.05 5.66 15.59
N ALA A 105 2.15 4.77 15.21
CA ALA A 105 1.90 4.44 13.80
C ALA A 105 1.40 5.65 13.01
N GLN A 106 0.51 6.46 13.58
CA GLN A 106 0.04 7.70 12.94
C GLN A 106 1.17 8.73 12.74
N ARG A 107 2.11 8.83 13.69
CA ARG A 107 3.30 9.67 13.51
C ARG A 107 4.17 9.19 12.34
N LEU A 108 4.41 7.89 12.24
CA LEU A 108 5.16 7.31 11.12
C LEU A 108 4.43 7.53 9.78
N ARG A 109 3.10 7.37 9.77
CA ARG A 109 2.27 7.66 8.59
C ARG A 109 2.42 9.10 8.12
N ALA A 110 2.41 10.07 9.04
CA ALA A 110 2.59 11.48 8.69
C ALA A 110 3.98 11.77 8.09
N LEU A 111 5.03 11.15 8.63
CA LEU A 111 6.38 11.28 8.10
C LEU A 111 6.51 10.63 6.71
N LEU A 112 5.98 9.42 6.53
CA LEU A 112 5.92 8.73 5.23
C LEU A 112 5.21 9.59 4.19
N MET A 113 4.04 10.16 4.52
CA MET A 113 3.29 11.04 3.60
C MET A 113 4.11 12.27 3.19
N ARG A 114 4.80 12.91 4.14
CA ARG A 114 5.66 14.06 3.86
C ARG A 114 6.79 13.69 2.91
N ASP A 115 7.47 12.59 3.18
CA ASP A 115 8.65 12.18 2.41
C ASP A 115 8.26 11.68 1.01
N VAL A 116 7.12 10.98 0.87
CA VAL A 116 6.56 10.62 -0.44
C VAL A 116 6.14 11.88 -1.23
N ALA A 117 5.55 12.88 -0.56
CA ALA A 117 5.20 14.13 -1.22
C ALA A 117 6.44 14.87 -1.77
N GLN A 118 7.58 14.77 -1.09
CA GLN A 118 8.85 15.32 -1.58
C GLN A 118 9.33 14.59 -2.85
N VAL A 119 9.19 13.27 -2.93
CA VAL A 119 9.53 12.51 -4.15
C VAL A 119 8.69 12.96 -5.35
N MET A 120 7.41 13.29 -5.13
CA MET A 120 6.48 13.74 -6.17
C MET A 120 6.73 15.16 -6.70
N GLN A 121 7.55 15.95 -5.99
CA GLN A 121 7.89 17.32 -6.41
C GLN A 121 9.09 17.38 -7.37
N ASN A 122 9.85 16.29 -7.48
CA ASN A 122 11.02 16.21 -8.36
C ASN A 122 10.64 16.28 -9.84
#